data_AF-A0AAJ2NSB2-F1
#
_entry.id   AF-A0AAJ2NSB2-F1
#
_cell.length_a   1.000
_cell.length_b   1.000
_cell.length_c   1.000
_cell.angle_alpha   90.00
_cell.angle_beta   90.00
_cell.angle_gamma   90.00
#
_symmetry.space_group_name_H-M   'P 1'
#
loop_
_entity.id
_entity.type
_entity.pdbx_description
1 polymer ?
#
loop_
_entity_poly.entity_id
_entity_poly.type
_entity_poly.pdbx_seq_one_letter_code
_entity_poly.pdbx_strand_id
1 'polypeptide(L)'
;MSTVVTPQIHEKVEPSRRQVISATMASLLGWSFDLYDLFLLLYVAPTIGQLFFPVTSPTLSLAAVYASFAVTLLMRPLGSGIFGSYAD
;
A
#
# COMPACT_ATOMS: atom_id res chain seq x y z
N MET A 1 -4.33 -33.76 43.29
CA MET A 1 -5.11 -32.50 43.29
C MET A 1 -4.98 -31.92 41.89
N SER A 2 -5.80 -32.43 40.95
CA SER A 2 -5.69 -32.12 39.53
C SER A 2 -6.46 -30.84 39.23
N THR A 3 -5.74 -29.77 38.91
CA THR A 3 -6.30 -28.51 38.43
C THR A 3 -6.95 -28.74 37.07
N VAL A 4 -8.27 -28.62 37.03
CA VAL A 4 -9.05 -28.61 35.79
C VAL A 4 -8.67 -27.34 35.03
N VAL A 5 -7.95 -27.50 33.91
CA VAL A 5 -7.70 -26.42 32.96
C VAL A 5 -8.98 -26.21 32.17
N THR A 6 -9.76 -25.18 32.51
CA THR A 6 -10.92 -24.75 31.73
C THR A 6 -10.45 -24.25 30.37
N PRO A 7 -10.95 -24.78 29.24
CA PRO A 7 -10.59 -24.27 27.92
C PRO A 7 -11.21 -22.88 27.76
N GLN A 8 -10.37 -21.86 27.56
CA GLN A 8 -10.81 -20.52 27.21
C GLN A 8 -11.38 -20.58 25.79
N ILE A 9 -12.70 -20.68 25.68
CA ILE A 9 -13.41 -20.64 24.41
C ILE A 9 -13.23 -19.21 23.87
N HIS A 10 -12.39 -19.04 22.84
CA HIS A 10 -12.26 -17.78 22.13
C HIS A 10 -13.63 -17.47 21.51
N GLU A 11 -14.43 -16.63 22.19
CA GLU A 11 -15.71 -16.16 21.66
C GLU A 11 -15.41 -15.32 20.43
N LYS A 12 -15.68 -15.89 19.25
CA LYS A 12 -15.46 -15.26 17.97
C LYS A 12 -16.49 -14.13 17.84
N VAL A 13 -16.12 -12.93 18.28
CA VAL A 13 -16.98 -11.74 18.16
C VAL A 13 -17.26 -11.51 16.68
N GLU A 14 -18.49 -11.83 16.26
CA GLU A 14 -18.92 -11.58 14.88
C GLU A 14 -18.85 -10.06 14.62
N PRO A 15 -18.14 -9.62 13.57
CA PRO A 15 -18.00 -8.21 13.29
C PRO A 15 -19.36 -7.61 12.99
N SER A 16 -19.68 -6.47 13.61
CA SER A 16 -20.92 -5.76 13.35
C SER A 16 -21.00 -5.38 11.86
N ARG A 17 -22.18 -5.43 11.26
CA ARG A 17 -22.40 -4.99 9.86
C ARG A 17 -21.81 -3.60 9.59
N ARG A 18 -21.84 -2.71 10.58
CA ARG A 18 -21.22 -1.37 10.49
C ARG A 18 -19.69 -1.44 10.40
N GLN A 19 -19.04 -2.30 11.18
CA GLN A 19 -17.59 -2.52 11.13
C GLN A 19 -17.17 -3.08 9.78
N VAL A 20 -17.90 -4.09 9.26
CA VAL A 20 -17.62 -4.65 7.93
C VAL A 20 -17.73 -3.59 6.84
N ILE A 21 -18.80 -2.80 6.82
CA ILE A 21 -18.97 -1.72 5.84
C ILE A 21 -17.85 -0.68 5.96
N SER A 22 -17.50 -0.28 7.20
CA SER A 22 -16.42 0.69 7.41
C SER A 22 -15.06 0.18 6.96
N ALA A 23 -14.74 -1.09 7.23
CA ALA A 23 -13.49 -1.73 6.81
C ALA A 23 -13.43 -1.84 5.28
N THR A 24 -14.52 -2.25 4.63
CA THR A 24 -14.60 -2.30 3.17
C THR A 24 -14.43 -0.92 2.54
N MET A 25 -15.09 0.11 3.07
CA MET A 25 -14.92 1.49 2.58
C MET A 25 -13.50 2.01 2.79
N ALA A 26 -12.90 1.75 3.95
CA ALA A 26 -11.50 2.12 4.22
C ALA A 26 -10.54 1.45 3.22
N SER A 27 -10.72 0.15 2.95
CA SER A 27 -9.94 -0.59 1.96
C SER A 27 -10.14 -0.03 0.54
N LEU A 28 -11.39 0.30 0.18
CA LEU A 28 -11.71 0.85 -1.14
C LEU A 28 -11.10 2.23 -1.35
N LEU A 29 -11.19 3.10 -0.34
CA LEU A 29 -10.62 4.44 -0.36
C LEU A 29 -9.09 4.38 -0.41
N GLY A 30 -8.47 3.52 0.41
CA GLY A 30 -7.02 3.29 0.37
C GLY A 30 -6.56 2.86 -1.03
N TRP A 31 -7.24 1.87 -1.61
CA TRP A 31 -6.96 1.43 -2.98
C TRP A 31 -7.17 2.53 -4.03
N SER A 32 -8.21 3.35 -3.86
CA SER A 32 -8.52 4.44 -4.79
C SER A 32 -7.47 5.55 -4.74
N PHE A 33 -6.99 5.91 -3.54
CA PHE A 33 -5.93 6.90 -3.39
C PHE A 33 -4.60 6.43 -3.98
N ASP A 34 -4.29 5.14 -3.80
CA ASP A 34 -3.11 4.54 -4.41
C ASP A 34 -3.15 4.64 -5.94
N LEU A 35 -4.30 4.30 -6.55
CA LEU A 35 -4.49 4.45 -7.99
C LEU A 35 -4.46 5.91 -8.43
N TYR A 36 -5.06 6.81 -7.66
CA TYR A 36 -5.04 8.24 -7.98
C TYR A 36 -3.61 8.79 -8.06
N ASP A 37 -2.75 8.47 -7.07
CA ASP A 37 -1.35 8.89 -7.05
C ASP A 37 -0.56 8.30 -8.23
N LEU A 38 -0.75 7.00 -8.51
CA LEU A 38 -0.20 6.31 -9.68
C LEU A 38 -0.54 7.04 -11.00
N PHE A 39 -1.82 7.33 -11.23
CA PHE A 39 -2.27 8.01 -12.43
C PHE A 39 -1.76 9.44 -12.52
N LEU A 40 -1.78 10.17 -11.41
CA LEU A 40 -1.30 11.54 -11.35
C LEU A 40 0.19 11.61 -11.70
N LEU A 41 0.99 10.67 -11.21
CA LEU A 41 2.40 10.55 -11.57
C LEU A 41 2.60 10.30 -13.07
N LEU A 42 1.86 9.36 -13.66
CA LEU A 42 1.93 9.10 -15.11
C LEU A 42 1.60 10.36 -15.92
N TYR A 43 0.63 11.15 -15.45
CA TYR A 43 0.25 12.40 -16.10
C TYR A 43 1.35 13.46 -16.06
N VAL A 44 2.03 13.62 -14.92
CA VAL A 44 3.09 14.63 -14.76
C VAL A 44 4.49 14.14 -15.18
N ALA A 45 4.67 12.84 -15.39
CA ALA A 45 5.97 12.23 -15.69
C ALA A 45 6.73 12.87 -16.87
N PRO A 46 6.09 13.25 -18.00
CA PRO A 46 6.80 13.90 -19.10
C PRO A 46 7.40 15.25 -18.72
N THR A 47 6.67 16.04 -17.93
CA THR A 47 7.10 17.35 -17.46
C THR A 47 8.23 17.24 -16.44
N ILE A 48 8.07 16.34 -15.46
CA ILE A 48 9.07 16.10 -14.42
C ILE A 48 10.34 15.47 -15.01
N GLY A 49 10.19 14.54 -15.97
CA GLY A 49 11.32 13.85 -16.59
C GLY A 49 12.31 14.81 -17.22
N GLN A 50 11.85 15.73 -18.05
CA GLN A 50 12.75 16.70 -18.70
C GLN A 50 13.45 17.62 -17.69
N LEU A 51 12.81 17.91 -16.56
CA LEU A 51 13.33 18.81 -15.55
C LEU A 51 14.39 18.15 -14.65
N PHE A 52 14.18 16.89 -14.25
CA PHE A 52 15.05 16.18 -13.31
C PHE A 52 16.03 15.22 -14.00
N PHE A 53 15.66 14.69 -15.16
CA PHE A 53 16.47 13.78 -15.97
C PHE A 53 16.63 14.33 -17.40
N PRO A 54 17.39 15.42 -17.59
CA PRO A 54 17.67 15.98 -18.91
C PRO A 54 18.61 15.05 -19.67
N VAL A 55 18.04 14.06 -20.35
CA VAL A 55 18.76 13.12 -21.21
C VAL A 55 18.50 13.44 -22.68
N THR A 56 19.43 13.02 -23.54
CA THR A 56 19.36 13.28 -24.99
C THR A 56 18.17 12.60 -25.66
N SER A 57 17.61 11.54 -25.06
CA SER A 57 16.44 10.82 -25.55
C SER A 57 15.25 10.99 -24.59
N PRO A 58 14.14 11.62 -25.04
CA PRO A 58 12.93 11.81 -24.21
C PRO A 58 12.39 10.53 -23.59
N THR A 59 12.53 9.39 -24.28
CA THR A 59 12.09 8.09 -23.78
C THR A 59 12.88 7.61 -22.57
N LEU A 60 14.20 7.86 -22.54
CA LEU A 60 15.04 7.47 -21.40
C LEU A 60 14.72 8.32 -20.15
N SER A 61 14.34 9.59 -20.37
CA SER A 61 13.95 10.52 -19.31
C SER A 61 12.69 10.03 -18.59
N LEU A 62 11.68 9.65 -19.39
CA LEU A 62 10.43 9.11 -18.89
C LEU A 62 10.64 7.77 -18.16
N ALA A 63 11.49 6.91 -18.72
CA ALA A 63 11.86 5.65 -18.09
C ALA A 63 12.54 5.85 -16.72
N ALA A 64 13.39 6.88 -16.57
CA ALA A 64 14.03 7.21 -15.29
C ALA A 64 13.01 7.69 -14.23
N VAL A 65 11.99 8.45 -14.63
CA VAL A 65 10.89 8.85 -13.73
C VAL A 65 10.08 7.63 -13.29
N TYR A 66 9.71 6.76 -14.23
CA TYR A 66 9.01 5.51 -13.89
C TYR A 66 9.85 4.57 -13.04
N ALA A 67 11.16 4.49 -13.26
CA ALA A 67 12.06 3.70 -12.44
C ALA A 67 12.14 4.23 -11.00
N SER A 68 12.24 5.55 -10.83
CA SER A 68 12.22 6.19 -9.52
C SER A 68 10.92 5.91 -8.78
N PHE A 69 9.80 5.90 -9.50
CA PHE A 69 8.51 5.54 -8.95
C PHE A 69 8.37 4.03 -8.67
N ALA A 70 8.96 3.15 -9.48
CA ALA A 70 8.96 1.72 -9.19
C ALA A 70 9.62 1.41 -7.84
N VAL A 71 10.62 2.19 -7.42
CA VAL A 71 11.24 2.08 -6.09
C VAL A 71 10.22 2.34 -4.98
N THR A 72 9.32 3.32 -5.11
CA THR A 72 8.30 3.60 -4.08
C THR A 72 7.27 2.48 -4.01
N LEU A 73 6.93 1.85 -5.14
CA LEU A 73 6.07 0.66 -5.15
C LEU A 73 6.73 -0.53 -4.45
N LEU A 74 8.05 -0.73 -4.62
CA LEU A 74 8.80 -1.76 -3.91
C LEU A 74 8.91 -1.49 -2.41
N MET A 75 8.89 -0.23 -1.99
CA MET A 75 8.85 0.13 -0.57
C MET A 75 7.55 -0.30 0.11
N ARG A 76 6.43 -0.47 -0.62
CA ARG A 76 5.17 -0.93 -0.03
C ARG A 76 5.24 -2.35 0.57
N PRO A 77 5.64 -3.40 -0.17
CA PRO A 77 5.81 -4.74 0.39
C PRO A 77 6.96 -4.81 1.40
N LEU A 78 8.02 -4.00 1.22
CA LEU A 78 9.10 -3.92 2.21
C LEU A 78 8.59 -3.35 3.54
N GLY A 79 7.78 -2.30 3.48
CA GLY A 79 7.09 -1.74 4.65
C GLY A 79 6.18 -2.77 5.31
N SER A 80 5.35 -3.47 4.54
CA SER A 80 4.47 -4.51 5.13
C SER A 80 5.25 -5.68 5.73
N GLY A 81 6.42 -6.04 5.17
CA GLY A 81 7.27 -7.08 5.75
C GLY A 81 7.88 -6.65 7.09
N ILE A 82 8.39 -5.41 7.15
CA ILE A 82 9.00 -4.86 8.38
C ILE A 82 7.92 -4.64 9.44
N PHE A 83 6.88 -3.86 9.13
CA PHE A 83 5.82 -3.50 10.07
C PHE A 83 4.81 -4.62 10.33
N GLY A 84 4.68 -5.60 9.43
CA GLY A 84 3.84 -6.77 9.64
C GLY A 84 4.32 -7.63 10.82
N SER A 85 5.63 -7.71 11.03
CA SER A 85 6.19 -8.39 12.22
C SER A 85 5.92 -7.66 13.53
N TYR A 86 5.68 -6.34 13.49
CA TYR A 86 5.28 -5.54 14.66
C TYR A 86 3.76 -5.53 14.88
N ALA A 87 2.99 -6.10 13.96
CA ALA A 87 1.53 -6.11 13.99
C ALA A 87 0.93 -7.47 14.43
N ASP A 88 1.78 -8.46 14.74
CA ASP A 88 1.44 -9.67 15.51
C ASP A 88 1.44 -9.36 17.01
#